data_AF-A0AAV8VAH3-F1
#
_entry.id   AF-A0AAV8VAH3-F1
#
_cell.length_a   1.000
_cell.length_b   1.000
_cell.length_c   1.000
_cell.angle_alpha   90.00
_cell.angle_beta   90.00
_cell.angle_gamma   90.00
#
_symmetry.space_group_name_H-M   'P 1'
#
loop_
_entity.id
_entity.type
_entity.pdbx_description
1 polymer ?
#
loop_
_entity_poly.entity_id
_entity_poly.type
_entity_poly.pdbx_seq_one_letter_code
_entity_poly.pdbx_strand_id
1 'polypeptide(L)'
;MRVISPELSKPAEHIYGHTLTAILESAIRVTNAQYEDEDTLKRLNISFMSHSSGDMGWDVFSLVYIVDGPIGTIFQQTMPTYQSLFGALWKAKRMEFVLANMRRQQIFMAKLFRNIKGKYKKSNTA
;
A
#
# COMPACT_ATOMS: atom_id res chain seq x y z
N MET A 1 0.02 -3.63 1.40
CA MET A 1 -0.31 -2.47 2.27
C MET A 1 0.52 -2.39 3.55
N ARG A 2 0.57 -3.40 4.42
CA ARG A 2 1.31 -3.28 5.70
C ARG A 2 2.81 -2.99 5.55
N VAL A 3 3.49 -3.72 4.68
CA VAL A 3 4.96 -3.60 4.47
C VAL A 3 5.35 -2.25 3.88
N ILE A 4 4.53 -1.72 2.96
CA ILE A 4 4.80 -0.46 2.25
C ILE A 4 4.29 0.78 3.01
N SER A 5 3.39 0.60 3.98
CA SER A 5 2.80 1.69 4.78
C SER A 5 3.81 2.61 5.47
N PRO A 6 4.90 2.13 6.13
CA PRO A 6 5.85 3.02 6.78
C PRO A 6 6.64 3.88 5.80
N GLU A 7 6.98 3.33 4.62
CA GLU A 7 7.71 4.09 3.60
C GLU A 7 6.84 5.15 2.92
N LEU A 8 5.59 4.81 2.58
CA LEU A 8 4.69 5.76 1.91
C LEU A 8 4.11 6.83 2.84
N SER A 9 4.25 6.65 4.15
CA SER A 9 3.89 7.68 5.13
C SER A 9 4.96 8.77 5.28
N LYS A 10 6.07 8.69 4.55
CA LYS A 10 7.07 9.75 4.46
C LYS A 10 6.67 10.80 3.41
N PRO A 11 7.20 12.04 3.49
CA PRO A 11 7.06 13.01 2.40
C PRO A 11 7.63 12.46 1.10
N ALA A 12 7.05 12.83 -0.04
CA ALA A 12 7.48 12.37 -1.36
C ALA A 12 8.99 12.56 -1.62
N GLU A 13 9.56 13.66 -1.10
CA GLU A 13 10.97 14.02 -1.23
C GLU A 13 11.93 13.01 -0.56
N HIS A 14 11.47 12.28 0.45
CA HIS A 14 12.29 11.38 1.26
C HIS A 14 12.11 9.90 0.88
N ILE A 15 11.41 9.63 -0.22
CA ILE A 15 11.10 8.26 -0.64
C ILE A 15 12.09 7.84 -1.71
N TYR A 16 12.80 6.76 -1.42
CA TYR A 16 13.79 6.21 -2.32
C TYR A 16 13.21 5.03 -3.11
N GLY A 17 13.38 5.08 -4.43
CA GLY A 17 12.94 4.01 -5.33
C GLY A 17 13.50 2.64 -4.97
N HIS A 18 14.79 2.55 -4.67
CA HIS A 18 15.44 1.28 -4.30
C HIS A 18 14.81 0.62 -3.07
N THR A 19 14.40 1.39 -2.08
CA THR A 19 13.73 0.87 -0.88
C THR A 19 12.37 0.28 -1.24
N LEU A 20 11.61 0.95 -2.10
CA LEU A 20 10.33 0.43 -2.56
C LEU A 20 10.51 -0.82 -3.44
N THR A 21 11.54 -0.87 -4.28
CA THR A 21 11.88 -2.06 -5.07
C THR A 21 12.21 -3.24 -4.18
N ALA A 22 13.04 -3.04 -3.15
CA ALA A 22 13.34 -4.09 -2.16
C ALA A 22 12.06 -4.56 -1.43
N ILE A 23 11.15 -3.64 -1.10
CA ILE A 23 9.85 -3.97 -0.51
C ILE A 23 8.98 -4.76 -1.50
N LEU A 24 8.99 -4.41 -2.79
CA LEU A 24 8.24 -5.13 -3.83
C LEU A 24 8.75 -6.57 -3.97
N GLU A 25 10.06 -6.75 -4.07
CA GLU A 25 10.67 -8.09 -4.16
C GLU A 25 10.36 -8.93 -2.91
N SER A 26 10.45 -8.34 -1.72
CA SER A 26 10.07 -9.01 -0.48
C SER A 26 8.58 -9.36 -0.48
N ALA A 27 7.71 -8.45 -0.92
CA ALA A 27 6.26 -8.67 -1.02
C ALA A 27 5.92 -9.81 -2.00
N ILE A 28 6.62 -9.92 -3.13
CA ILE A 28 6.45 -11.03 -4.09
C ILE A 28 6.77 -12.36 -3.40
N ARG A 29 7.92 -12.46 -2.71
CA ARG A 29 8.37 -13.69 -2.02
C ARG A 29 7.42 -14.16 -0.92
N VAL A 30 6.75 -13.24 -0.22
CA VAL A 30 5.83 -13.58 0.88
C VAL A 30 4.37 -13.75 0.45
N THR A 31 4.07 -13.61 -0.85
CA THR A 31 2.72 -13.73 -1.39
C THR A 31 2.65 -14.84 -2.44
N ASN A 32 1.43 -15.13 -2.91
CA ASN A 32 1.23 -16.09 -4.00
C ASN A 32 1.81 -15.62 -5.33
N ALA A 33 2.22 -14.34 -5.45
CA ALA A 33 2.87 -13.83 -6.65
C ALA A 33 4.20 -14.54 -6.96
N GLN A 34 4.82 -15.21 -5.97
CA GLN A 34 6.03 -16.01 -6.21
C GLN A 34 5.86 -17.17 -7.21
N TYR A 35 4.62 -17.59 -7.47
CA TYR A 35 4.31 -18.68 -8.41
C TYR A 35 3.95 -18.18 -9.82
N GLU A 36 3.92 -16.87 -10.02
CA GLU A 36 3.72 -16.28 -11.35
C GLU A 36 4.96 -16.47 -12.22
N ASP A 37 4.78 -16.37 -13.52
CA ASP A 37 5.85 -16.49 -14.50
C ASP A 37 6.96 -15.45 -14.29
N GLU A 38 8.21 -15.86 -14.50
CA GLU A 38 9.38 -15.02 -14.23
C GLU A 38 9.42 -13.77 -15.11
N ASP A 39 8.94 -13.85 -16.35
CA ASP A 39 8.86 -12.67 -17.22
C ASP A 39 7.79 -11.70 -16.73
N THR A 40 6.68 -12.19 -16.18
CA THR A 40 5.64 -11.34 -15.57
C THR A 40 6.17 -10.58 -14.36
N LEU A 41 6.96 -11.26 -13.51
CA LEU A 41 7.58 -10.64 -12.33
C LEU A 41 8.66 -9.61 -12.72
N LYS A 42 9.50 -9.91 -13.73
CA LYS A 42 10.54 -8.99 -14.23
C LYS A 42 9.97 -7.71 -14.84
N ARG A 43 8.76 -7.78 -15.40
CA ARG A 43 8.06 -6.63 -15.99
C ARG A 43 7.44 -5.71 -14.95
N LEU A 44 7.28 -6.16 -13.71
CA LEU A 44 6.68 -5.37 -12.64
C LEU A 44 7.72 -4.42 -12.05
N ASN A 45 7.49 -3.12 -12.18
CA ASN A 45 8.38 -2.11 -11.61
C ASN A 45 7.59 -1.01 -10.89
N ILE A 46 8.28 -0.27 -10.03
CA ILE A 46 7.73 0.88 -9.32
C ILE A 46 8.04 2.13 -10.13
N SER A 47 7.06 3.02 -10.20
CA SER A 47 7.20 4.33 -10.79
C SER A 47 6.68 5.40 -9.84
N PHE A 48 7.19 6.61 -10.00
CA PHE A 48 6.77 7.78 -9.26
C PHE A 48 6.06 8.74 -10.20
N MET A 49 4.88 9.21 -9.79
CA MET A 49 4.19 10.30 -10.48
C MET A 49 4.89 11.63 -10.20
N SER A 50 4.63 12.67 -11.01
CA SER A 50 5.13 14.02 -10.71
C SER A 50 4.56 14.50 -9.38
N HIS A 51 5.42 14.88 -8.44
CA HIS A 51 5.01 15.37 -7.13
C HIS A 51 5.01 16.90 -7.06
N SER A 52 4.07 17.45 -6.31
CA SER A 52 4.06 18.85 -5.87
C SER A 52 4.62 18.98 -4.45
N SER A 53 5.00 20.20 -4.05
CA SER A 53 5.47 20.46 -2.69
C SER A 53 4.39 20.11 -1.66
N GLY A 54 4.69 19.19 -0.74
CA GLY A 54 3.76 18.74 0.31
C GLY A 54 3.09 17.38 0.05
N ASP A 55 3.34 16.75 -1.10
CA ASP A 55 2.79 15.42 -1.39
C ASP A 55 3.43 14.34 -0.51
N MET A 56 2.62 13.34 -0.15
CA MET A 56 3.08 12.17 0.60
C MET A 56 3.38 11.04 -0.37
N GLY A 57 4.18 10.06 0.07
CA GLY A 57 4.49 8.89 -0.75
C GLY A 57 3.29 8.16 -1.33
N TRP A 58 2.21 8.11 -0.55
CA TRP A 58 0.95 7.51 -0.97
C TRP A 58 0.36 8.09 -2.25
N ASP A 59 0.64 9.35 -2.54
CA ASP A 59 0.06 10.11 -3.65
C ASP A 59 0.93 10.01 -4.90
N VAL A 60 2.21 9.72 -4.72
CA VAL A 60 3.24 9.66 -5.78
C VAL A 60 3.50 8.22 -6.24
N PHE A 61 3.25 7.22 -5.38
CA PHE A 61 3.51 5.82 -5.67
C PHE A 61 2.63 5.25 -6.79
N SER A 62 3.26 4.59 -7.76
CA SER A 62 2.59 3.84 -8.82
C SER A 62 3.30 2.52 -9.13
N LEU A 63 2.54 1.52 -9.56
CA LEU A 63 3.07 0.25 -10.06
C LEU A 63 2.91 0.23 -11.58
N VAL A 64 4.01 -0.03 -12.29
CA VAL A 64 4.05 -0.02 -13.75
C VAL A 64 4.41 -1.41 -14.25
N TYR A 65 3.69 -1.84 -15.27
CA TYR A 65 4.00 -3.04 -16.02
C TYR A 65 4.77 -2.65 -17.28
N ILE A 66 6.06 -3.01 -17.31
CA ILE A 66 6.95 -2.71 -18.42
C ILE A 66 6.64 -3.67 -19.56
N VAL A 67 6.15 -3.11 -20.67
CA VAL A 67 5.88 -3.85 -21.89
C VAL A 67 6.92 -3.45 -22.92
N ASP A 68 7.83 -4.36 -23.24
CA ASP A 68 8.87 -4.22 -24.26
C ASP A 68 8.57 -5.11 -25.48
N GLY A 69 9.27 -4.85 -26.58
CA GLY A 69 9.13 -5.62 -27.82
C GLY A 69 7.79 -5.43 -28.54
N PRO A 70 7.38 -6.38 -29.41
CA PRO A 70 6.19 -6.25 -30.26
C PRO A 70 4.88 -6.18 -29.46
N ILE A 71 4.88 -6.68 -28.22
CA ILE A 71 3.76 -6.60 -27.29
C ILE A 71 3.57 -5.14 -26.84
N GLY A 72 4.66 -4.39 -26.63
CA GLY A 72 4.62 -2.99 -26.22
C GLY A 72 3.84 -2.11 -27.19
N THR A 73 3.99 -2.35 -28.50
CA THR A 73 3.34 -1.57 -29.56
C THR A 73 1.81 -1.65 -29.48
N ILE A 74 1.25 -2.78 -29.04
CA ILE A 74 -0.20 -2.98 -28.94
C ILE A 74 -0.74 -2.36 -27.64
N PHE A 75 0.01 -2.47 -26.54
CA PHE A 75 -0.40 -2.02 -25.21
C PHE A 75 -0.09 -0.54 -24.92
N GLN A 76 0.72 0.12 -25.75
CA GLN A 76 1.11 1.51 -25.54
C GLN A 76 -0.11 2.46 -25.48
N GLN A 77 -1.15 2.22 -26.28
CA GLN A 77 -2.35 3.04 -26.30
C GLN A 77 -3.25 2.88 -25.06
N THR A 78 -3.22 1.70 -24.42
CA THR A 78 -4.10 1.39 -23.27
C THR A 78 -3.45 1.69 -21.93
N MET A 79 -2.12 1.92 -21.92
CA MET A 79 -1.35 2.18 -20.71
C MET A 79 -1.85 3.37 -19.88
N PRO A 80 -2.27 4.52 -20.46
CA PRO A 80 -2.82 5.63 -19.68
C PRO A 80 -4.14 5.26 -18.98
N THR A 81 -4.99 4.47 -19.65
CA THR A 81 -6.25 3.96 -19.07
C THR A 81 -5.96 3.03 -17.90
N TYR A 82 -4.97 2.15 -18.06
CA TYR A 82 -4.51 1.28 -16.98
C TYR A 82 -3.99 2.07 -15.78
N GLN A 83 -3.16 3.10 -16.00
CA GLN A 83 -2.63 3.95 -14.92
C GLN A 83 -3.74 4.67 -14.16
N SER A 84 -4.75 5.18 -14.86
CA SER A 84 -5.92 5.81 -14.23
C SER A 84 -6.71 4.82 -13.38
N LEU A 85 -6.95 3.62 -13.90
CA LEU A 85 -7.63 2.54 -13.17
C LEU A 85 -6.83 2.11 -11.94
N PHE A 86 -5.52 1.93 -12.09
CA PHE A 86 -4.62 1.62 -10.98
C PHE A 86 -4.69 2.70 -9.90
N GLY A 87 -4.63 3.98 -10.28
CA GLY A 87 -4.72 5.09 -9.34
C GLY A 87 -6.04 5.08 -8.54
N ALA A 88 -7.16 4.78 -9.20
CA ALA A 88 -8.46 4.65 -8.54
C ALA A 88 -8.50 3.45 -7.57
N LEU A 89 -8.05 2.27 -8.02
CA LEU A 89 -7.99 1.06 -7.20
C LEU A 89 -7.02 1.22 -6.02
N TRP A 90 -5.89 1.90 -6.22
CA TRP A 90 -4.91 2.19 -5.21
C TRP A 90 -5.49 3.07 -4.09
N LYS A 91 -6.18 4.16 -4.47
CA LYS A 91 -6.88 5.03 -3.51
C LYS A 91 -7.97 4.27 -2.75
N ALA A 92 -8.76 3.44 -3.43
CA ALA A 92 -9.76 2.59 -2.79
C ALA A 92 -9.11 1.61 -1.78
N LYS A 93 -8.01 0.95 -2.18
CA LYS A 93 -7.31 0.01 -1.30
C LYS A 93 -6.67 0.68 -0.10
N ARG A 94 -6.16 1.91 -0.27
CA ARG A 94 -5.65 2.76 0.83
C ARG A 94 -6.77 3.08 1.81
N MET A 95 -7.94 3.49 1.32
CA MET A 95 -9.09 3.81 2.16
C MET A 95 -9.57 2.59 2.96
N GLU A 96 -9.70 1.43 2.32
CA GLU A 96 -10.03 0.17 2.99
C GLU A 96 -9.03 -0.14 4.12
N PHE A 97 -7.72 0.00 3.86
CA PHE A 97 -6.68 -0.24 4.85
C PHE A 97 -6.77 0.70 6.05
N VAL A 98 -6.96 2.00 5.81
CA VAL A 98 -7.10 3.02 6.87
C VAL A 98 -8.34 2.76 7.71
N LEU A 99 -9.49 2.50 7.09
CA LEU A 99 -10.73 2.19 7.80
C LEU A 99 -10.60 0.91 8.64
N ALA A 100 -9.97 -0.13 8.09
CA ALA A 100 -9.72 -1.36 8.83
C ALA A 100 -8.81 -1.13 10.05
N ASN A 101 -7.79 -0.27 9.93
CA ASN A 101 -6.93 0.12 11.05
C ASN A 101 -7.72 0.89 12.11
N MET A 102 -8.50 1.90 11.71
CA MET A 102 -9.31 2.71 12.61
C MET A 102 -10.31 1.84 13.39
N ARG A 103 -11.01 0.92 12.71
CA ARG A 103 -11.93 -0.02 13.35
C ARG A 103 -11.23 -0.91 14.37
N ARG A 104 -10.05 -1.44 14.05
CA ARG A 104 -9.26 -2.24 14.99
C ARG A 104 -8.90 -1.44 16.24
N GLN A 105 -8.47 -0.19 16.08
CA GLN A 105 -8.13 0.71 17.19
C GLN A 105 -9.37 1.00 18.06
N GLN A 106 -10.52 1.31 17.46
CA GLN A 106 -11.76 1.55 18.20
C GLN A 106 -12.20 0.33 19.02
N ILE A 107 -12.17 -0.86 18.42
CA ILE A 107 -12.52 -2.11 19.12
C ILE A 107 -11.57 -2.35 20.30
N PHE A 108 -10.26 -2.12 20.09
CA PHE A 108 -9.27 -2.27 21.14
C PHE A 108 -9.53 -1.31 22.31
N MET A 109 -9.74 -0.02 22.02
CA MET A 109 -10.03 0.98 23.04
C MET A 109 -11.33 0.66 23.79
N ALA A 110 -12.39 0.25 23.09
CA ALA A 110 -13.65 -0.16 23.72
C ALA A 110 -13.50 -1.39 24.63
N LYS A 111 -12.57 -2.31 24.33
CA LYS A 111 -12.23 -3.42 25.23
C LYS A 111 -11.45 -2.92 26.45
N LEU A 112 -10.49 -2.03 26.27
CA LEU A 112 -9.71 -1.45 27.37
C LEU A 112 -10.60 -0.69 28.36
N PHE A 113 -11.50 0.18 27.87
CA PHE A 113 -12.43 0.93 28.71
C PHE A 113 -13.38 0.00 29.49
N ARG A 114 -13.87 -1.09 28.88
CA ARG A 114 -14.67 -2.10 29.58
C ARG A 114 -13.88 -2.78 30.70
N ASN A 115 -12.62 -3.13 30.45
CA ASN A 115 -11.75 -3.75 31.44
C ASN A 115 -11.45 -2.80 32.62
N ILE A 116 -11.18 -1.52 32.35
CA ILE A 116 -10.96 -0.51 33.39
C ILE A 116 -12.22 -0.32 34.25
N LYS A 117 -13.40 -0.19 33.62
CA LYS A 117 -14.69 -0.07 34.33
C LYS A 117 -15.00 -1.31 35.18
N GLY A 118 -14.63 -2.50 34.70
CA GLY A 118 -14.76 -3.76 35.43
C GLY A 118 -13.85 -3.85 36.66
N LYS A 119 -12.60 -3.37 36.56
CA LYS A 119 -11.67 -3.29 37.71
C LYS A 119 -12.13 -2.28 38.75
N TYR A 120 -12.60 -1.11 38.32
CA TYR A 120 -13.11 -0.07 39.21
C TYR A 120 -14.34 -0.55 40.01
N LYS A 121 -15.27 -1.28 39.37
CA LYS A 121 -16.42 -1.87 40.08
C LYS A 121 -16.02 -2.92 41.12
N LYS A 122 -15.03 -3.78 40.84
CA LYS A 122 -14.57 -4.80 41.79
C LYS A 122 -13.87 -4.22 43.01
N SER A 123 -13.14 -3.12 42.86
CA SER A 123 -12.43 -2.45 43.96
C SER A 123 -13.35 -1.69 44.92
N ASN A 124 -14.59 -1.42 44.52
CA ASN A 124 -15.55 -0.64 45.32
C ASN A 124 -16.64 -1.52 45.95
N THR A 125 -16.53 -2.84 45.78
CA THR A 125 -17.45 -3.87 46.33
C THR A 125 -16.75 -4.89 47.22
N ALA A 126 -15.48 -4.63 47.58
CA ALA A 126 -14.71 -5.36 48.57
C ALA A 126 -14.35 -4.37 49.69
#